data_AF-A0A3M6T6G0-F1
#
_entry.id   AF-A0A3M6T6G0-F1
#
_cell.length_a   1.000
_cell.length_b   1.000
_cell.length_c   1.000
_cell.angle_alpha   90.00
_cell.angle_beta   90.00
_cell.angle_gamma   90.00
#
_symmetry.space_group_name_H-M   'P 1'
#
loop_
_entity.id
_entity.type
_entity.pdbx_description
1 polymer ?
#
loop_
_entity_poly.entity_id
_entity_poly.type
_entity_poly.pdbx_seq_one_letter_code
_entity_poly.pdbx_strand_id
1 'polypeptide(L)'
;MSIKLYEGSGLSMEFSNSEKDLKKDGVSFVKADVRSGTWIFYTHANNNDKEAGAGPSNYKVVGPGADINISGVNGSMFLVPDQVEGILLFEHSFFGGTNKWFEESCANVNPYFQSGKGEGVSSAIVLSKNQKFAIFTKPNYQGLQQQLEPDTRYATPDAMKFPNDRLQSLRKK
;
A
#
# COMPACT_ATOMS: atom_id res chain seq x y z
N MET A 1 -12.42 -6.43 9.41
CA MET A 1 -11.01 -6.39 9.88
C MET A 1 -10.93 -5.63 11.18
N SER A 2 -10.00 -6.00 12.05
CA SER A 2 -9.83 -5.38 13.37
C SER A 2 -8.39 -5.46 13.85
N ILE A 3 -7.95 -4.37 14.47
CA ILE A 3 -6.64 -4.22 15.08
C ILE A 3 -6.79 -3.41 16.38
N LYS A 4 -6.03 -3.80 17.40
CA LYS A 4 -5.98 -3.08 18.68
C LYS A 4 -4.59 -2.50 18.87
N LEU A 5 -4.48 -1.20 19.07
CA LEU A 5 -3.20 -0.51 19.30
C LEU A 5 -3.07 -0.17 20.77
N TYR A 6 -1.83 -0.19 21.27
CA TYR A 6 -1.52 0.11 22.66
C TYR A 6 -0.48 1.21 22.76
N GLU A 7 -0.70 2.10 23.71
CA GLU A 7 0.28 3.08 24.19
C GLU A 7 1.32 2.42 25.10
N GLY A 8 2.42 3.13 25.37
CA GLY A 8 3.44 2.68 26.34
C GLY A 8 2.90 2.52 27.77
N SER A 9 1.78 3.19 28.10
CA SER A 9 1.06 3.06 29.37
C SER A 9 0.25 1.77 29.50
N GLY A 10 0.02 1.04 28.39
CA GLY A 10 -0.88 -0.10 28.32
C GLY A 10 -2.33 0.25 27.98
N LEU A 11 -2.69 1.55 27.92
CA LEU A 11 -3.97 1.99 27.35
C LEU A 11 -4.06 1.57 25.88
N SER A 12 -5.29 1.33 25.41
CA SER A 12 -5.50 0.72 24.11
C SER A 12 -6.74 1.21 23.40
N MET A 13 -6.68 1.22 22.08
CA MET A 13 -7.79 1.59 21.20
C MET A 13 -7.96 0.55 20.09
N GLU A 14 -9.20 0.25 19.73
CA GLU A 14 -9.53 -0.69 18.65
C GLU A 14 -9.94 0.08 17.39
N PHE A 15 -9.47 -0.41 16.25
CA PHE A 15 -9.74 0.17 14.94
C PHE A 15 -10.21 -0.92 13.97
N SER A 16 -11.09 -0.52 13.05
CA SER A 16 -11.62 -1.37 11.97
C SER A 16 -11.39 -0.79 10.57
N ASN A 17 -10.81 0.41 10.48
CA ASN A 17 -10.54 1.14 9.24
C ASN A 17 -9.14 1.78 9.29
N SER A 18 -8.65 2.22 8.13
CA SER A 18 -7.45 3.06 8.00
C SER A 18 -7.57 4.34 8.83
N GLU A 19 -6.45 4.84 9.35
CA GLU A 19 -6.35 6.12 10.05
C GLU A 19 -5.21 6.93 9.47
N LYS A 20 -5.51 8.17 9.07
CA LYS A 20 -4.55 9.05 8.38
C LYS A 20 -3.63 9.78 9.37
N ASP A 21 -4.05 9.91 10.61
CA ASP A 21 -3.25 10.51 11.66
C ASP A 21 -3.52 9.83 12.99
N LEU A 22 -2.63 8.91 13.37
CA LEU A 22 -2.69 8.19 14.64
C LEU A 22 -2.25 9.08 15.83
N LYS A 23 -1.70 10.27 15.57
CA LYS A 23 -1.16 11.19 16.57
C LYS A 23 -2.02 12.44 16.77
N LYS A 24 -3.15 12.56 16.07
CA LYS A 24 -4.04 13.74 16.10
C LYS A 24 -4.47 14.19 17.50
N ASP A 25 -4.55 13.27 18.45
CA ASP A 25 -4.95 13.53 19.84
C ASP A 25 -3.76 13.48 20.83
N GLY A 26 -2.52 13.59 20.32
CA GLY A 26 -1.30 13.48 21.14
C GLY A 26 -0.97 12.07 21.59
N VAL A 27 -1.67 11.05 21.07
CA VAL A 27 -1.46 9.64 21.38
C VAL A 27 -0.23 9.11 20.65
N SER A 28 0.52 8.22 21.32
CA SER A 28 1.67 7.53 20.71
C SER A 28 1.56 6.03 20.97
N PHE A 29 1.08 5.31 19.96
CA PHE A 29 1.00 3.85 20.00
C PHE A 29 2.38 3.22 19.78
N VAL A 30 2.69 2.19 20.56
CA VAL A 30 3.98 1.48 20.49
C VAL A 30 3.82 0.02 20.06
N LYS A 31 2.62 -0.54 20.20
CA LYS A 31 2.34 -1.97 19.99
C LYS A 31 0.99 -2.17 19.33
N ALA A 32 0.86 -3.23 18.52
CA ALA A 32 -0.37 -3.64 17.87
C ALA A 32 -0.68 -5.12 18.09
N ASP A 33 -1.94 -5.43 18.32
CA ASP A 33 -2.52 -6.75 18.21
C ASP A 33 -3.49 -6.78 17.02
N VAL A 34 -3.08 -7.43 15.94
CA VAL A 34 -3.88 -7.57 14.72
C VAL A 34 -4.76 -8.81 14.89
N ARG A 35 -6.07 -8.61 15.00
CA ARG A 35 -7.04 -9.72 15.09
C ARG A 35 -7.37 -10.27 13.70
N SER A 36 -7.51 -9.40 12.72
CA SER A 36 -7.81 -9.78 11.33
C SER A 36 -7.34 -8.72 10.33
N GLY A 37 -7.02 -9.18 9.12
CA GLY A 37 -6.64 -8.35 7.98
C GLY A 37 -5.15 -8.12 7.87
N THR A 38 -4.77 -7.51 6.75
CA THR A 38 -3.42 -7.01 6.53
C THR A 38 -3.42 -5.50 6.67
N TRP A 39 -2.50 -4.98 7.47
CA TRP A 39 -2.37 -3.55 7.73
C TRP A 39 -0.99 -3.07 7.31
N ILE A 40 -0.89 -1.84 6.85
CA ILE A 40 0.37 -1.14 6.59
C ILE A 40 0.47 0.03 7.55
N PHE A 41 1.48 0.01 8.39
CA PHE A 41 1.83 1.10 9.29
C PHE A 41 2.86 2.01 8.64
N TYR A 42 2.79 3.31 8.93
CA TYR A 42 3.66 4.33 8.37
C TYR A 42 4.22 5.24 9.46
N THR A 43 5.45 5.70 9.29
CA THR A 43 6.12 6.62 10.23
C THR A 43 5.43 7.97 10.31
N HIS A 44 4.96 8.47 9.17
CA HIS A 44 4.35 9.78 9.02
C HIS A 44 2.84 9.66 8.80
N ALA A 45 2.14 10.78 8.97
CA ALA A 45 0.73 10.89 8.67
C ALA A 45 0.46 10.70 7.18
N ASN A 46 -0.79 10.41 6.82
CA ASN A 46 -1.26 10.28 5.44
C ASN A 46 -0.44 9.29 4.59
N ASN A 47 -0.08 8.13 5.14
CA ASN A 47 0.64 7.07 4.43
C ASN A 47 1.99 7.52 3.85
N ASN A 48 2.77 8.32 4.59
CA ASN A 48 4.06 8.90 4.14
C ASN A 48 3.96 9.75 2.84
N ASP A 49 2.82 10.37 2.56
CA ASP A 49 2.59 11.09 1.30
C ASP A 49 3.54 12.28 1.11
N LYS A 50 3.75 13.10 2.15
CA LYS A 50 4.67 14.25 2.09
C LYS A 50 6.13 13.84 1.90
N GLU A 51 6.46 12.61 2.28
CA GLU A 51 7.78 12.03 2.18
C GLU A 51 7.97 11.18 0.90
N ALA A 52 7.01 11.24 -0.03
CA ALA A 52 7.01 10.45 -1.27
C ALA A 52 7.26 8.95 -1.00
N GLY A 53 6.59 8.40 0.01
CA GLY A 53 6.74 7.01 0.44
C GLY A 53 7.96 6.73 1.33
N ALA A 54 8.86 7.70 1.49
CA ALA A 54 10.07 7.65 2.30
C ALA A 54 10.99 6.45 1.96
N GLY A 55 11.59 5.82 2.96
CA GLY A 55 12.47 4.64 2.82
C GLY A 55 11.92 3.37 3.46
N PRO A 56 12.58 2.22 3.28
CA PRO A 56 12.06 0.91 3.70
C PRO A 56 11.86 0.75 5.22
N SER A 57 12.50 1.58 6.04
CA SER A 57 12.30 1.62 7.49
C SER A 57 11.03 2.37 7.91
N ASN A 58 10.39 3.10 7.00
CA ASN A 58 9.30 4.01 7.32
C ASN A 58 7.91 3.40 7.19
N TYR A 59 7.84 2.10 6.88
CA TYR A 59 6.59 1.37 6.81
C TYR A 59 6.73 -0.03 7.40
N LYS A 60 5.61 -0.65 7.77
CA LYS A 60 5.58 -2.04 8.21
C LYS A 60 4.26 -2.69 7.81
N VAL A 61 4.34 -3.76 7.02
CA VAL A 61 3.17 -4.59 6.69
C VAL A 61 3.01 -5.65 7.76
N VAL A 62 1.81 -5.78 8.31
CA VAL A 62 1.50 -6.72 9.39
C VAL A 62 0.21 -7.48 9.09
N GLY A 63 0.21 -8.78 9.38
CA GLY A 63 -0.97 -9.63 9.37
C GLY A 63 -1.43 -9.96 10.80
N PRO A 64 -2.39 -10.89 10.97
CA PRO A 64 -2.86 -11.33 12.28
C PRO A 64 -1.71 -11.78 13.19
N GLY A 65 -1.74 -11.32 14.44
CA GLY A 65 -0.68 -11.56 15.43
C GLY A 65 -0.77 -10.59 16.60
N ALA A 66 -0.09 -10.90 17.70
CA ALA A 66 -0.06 -10.08 18.91
C ALA A 66 1.33 -9.49 19.17
N ASP A 67 1.38 -8.46 20.02
CA ASP A 67 2.60 -7.82 20.51
C ASP A 67 3.54 -7.29 19.41
N ILE A 68 2.96 -6.83 18.30
CA ILE A 68 3.72 -6.32 17.16
C ILE A 68 4.22 -4.92 17.49
N ASN A 69 5.54 -4.75 17.61
CA ASN A 69 6.14 -3.43 17.82
C ASN A 69 5.90 -2.52 16.58
N ILE A 70 5.27 -1.37 16.80
CA ILE A 70 4.98 -0.34 15.79
C ILE A 70 5.51 1.04 16.20
N SER A 71 6.30 1.14 17.27
CA SER A 71 6.79 2.42 17.82
C SER A 71 7.54 3.31 16.80
N GLY A 72 8.19 2.70 15.80
CA GLY A 72 8.86 3.42 14.71
C GLY A 72 7.98 3.78 13.51
N VAL A 73 6.73 3.30 13.45
CA VAL A 73 5.82 3.42 12.30
C VAL A 73 4.39 3.73 12.75
N ASN A 74 4.23 4.68 13.66
CA ASN A 74 2.96 4.99 14.32
C ASN A 74 2.34 6.33 13.91
N GLY A 75 2.66 6.85 12.73
CA GLY A 75 2.11 8.10 12.20
C GLY A 75 0.76 7.93 11.53
N SER A 76 0.59 6.86 10.75
CA SER A 76 -0.69 6.50 10.13
C SER A 76 -0.76 5.00 9.85
N MET A 77 -1.94 4.52 9.49
CA MET A 77 -2.13 3.12 9.10
C MET A 77 -3.16 2.98 7.98
N PHE A 78 -2.92 2.01 7.11
CA PHE A 78 -3.78 1.64 6.01
C PHE A 78 -4.23 0.19 6.15
N LEU A 79 -5.53 -0.04 6.11
CA LEU A 79 -6.10 -1.37 5.99
C LEU A 79 -6.04 -1.80 4.51
N VAL A 80 -5.26 -2.84 4.22
CA VAL A 80 -5.24 -3.44 2.88
C VAL A 80 -6.61 -4.08 2.63
N PRO A 81 -7.26 -3.83 1.47
CA PRO A 81 -8.54 -4.44 1.13
C PRO A 81 -8.47 -5.97 1.24
N ASP A 82 -9.48 -6.58 1.86
CA ASP A 82 -9.59 -8.05 2.00
C ASP A 82 -10.07 -8.74 0.73
N GLN A 83 -9.75 -8.16 -0.42
CA GLN A 83 -10.17 -8.70 -1.70
C GLN A 83 -9.28 -9.88 -2.04
N VAL A 84 -9.90 -11.01 -2.43
CA VAL A 84 -9.17 -12.20 -2.89
C VAL A 84 -8.73 -12.10 -4.36
N GLU A 85 -9.17 -11.04 -5.03
CA GLU A 85 -8.83 -10.73 -6.42
C GLU A 85 -8.40 -9.28 -6.60
N GLY A 86 -7.60 -9.06 -7.65
CA GLY A 86 -7.22 -7.73 -8.10
C GLY A 86 -5.80 -7.33 -7.72
N ILE A 87 -5.51 -6.07 -8.03
CA ILE A 87 -4.24 -5.40 -7.76
C ILE A 87 -4.50 -4.06 -7.10
N LEU A 88 -3.73 -3.75 -6.07
CA LEU A 88 -3.70 -2.45 -5.43
C LEU A 88 -2.46 -1.69 -5.89
N LEU A 89 -2.66 -0.53 -6.52
CA LEU A 89 -1.58 0.35 -6.97
C LEU A 89 -1.42 1.51 -5.99
N PHE A 90 -0.18 1.96 -5.82
CA PHE A 90 0.19 3.08 -4.96
C PHE A 90 1.01 4.10 -5.73
N GLU A 91 0.76 5.36 -5.40
CA GLU A 91 1.47 6.52 -5.94
C GLU A 91 2.97 6.44 -5.62
N HIS A 92 3.31 6.25 -4.35
CA HIS A 92 4.70 6.25 -3.92
C HIS A 92 5.27 4.85 -3.72
N SER A 93 6.60 4.78 -3.68
CA SER A 93 7.29 3.57 -3.24
C SER A 93 6.89 3.23 -1.80
N PHE A 94 7.18 2.00 -1.39
CA PHE A 94 6.93 1.49 -0.05
C PHE A 94 5.45 1.60 0.37
N PHE A 95 4.55 1.47 -0.62
CA PHE A 95 3.09 1.51 -0.46
C PHE A 95 2.57 2.84 0.11
N GLY A 96 3.27 3.95 -0.15
CA GLY A 96 2.89 5.28 0.33
C GLY A 96 1.92 6.03 -0.59
N GLY A 97 1.39 7.14 -0.08
CA GLY A 97 0.57 8.09 -0.85
C GLY A 97 -0.84 7.59 -1.15
N THR A 98 -1.41 8.10 -2.24
CA THR A 98 -2.72 7.66 -2.72
C THR A 98 -2.66 6.24 -3.27
N ASN A 99 -3.78 5.53 -3.21
CA ASN A 99 -3.87 4.17 -3.72
C ASN A 99 -5.21 3.90 -4.39
N LYS A 100 -5.22 2.88 -5.24
CA LYS A 100 -6.44 2.43 -5.91
C LYS A 100 -6.38 0.94 -6.23
N TRP A 101 -7.45 0.25 -5.84
CA TRP A 101 -7.68 -1.15 -6.17
C TRP A 101 -8.36 -1.28 -7.53
N PHE A 102 -7.93 -2.28 -8.28
CA PHE A 102 -8.50 -2.70 -9.55
C PHE A 102 -8.73 -4.21 -9.52
N GLU A 103 -9.99 -4.62 -9.58
CA GLU A 103 -10.37 -6.03 -9.74
C GLU A 103 -10.12 -6.51 -11.18
N GLU A 104 -10.37 -5.63 -12.14
CA GLU A 104 -10.36 -5.90 -13.57
C GLU A 104 -9.28 -5.11 -14.32
N SER A 105 -9.09 -5.48 -15.58
CA SER A 105 -8.19 -4.75 -16.48
C SER A 105 -8.59 -3.27 -16.59
N CYS A 106 -7.61 -2.37 -16.60
CA CYS A 106 -7.81 -0.94 -16.78
C CYS A 106 -6.99 -0.43 -17.97
N ALA A 107 -7.67 0.00 -19.03
CA ALA A 107 -7.04 0.49 -20.24
C ALA A 107 -6.37 1.86 -20.07
N ASN A 108 -6.71 2.62 -19.02
CA ASN A 108 -6.09 3.91 -18.74
C ASN A 108 -6.17 4.24 -17.25
N VAL A 109 -5.05 4.12 -16.53
CA VAL A 109 -4.98 4.46 -15.09
C VAL A 109 -4.68 5.94 -14.83
N ASN A 110 -4.38 6.72 -15.86
CA ASN A 110 -3.99 8.14 -15.72
C ASN A 110 -5.00 9.04 -14.99
N PRO A 111 -6.32 8.78 -15.00
CA PRO A 111 -7.26 9.51 -14.16
C PRO A 111 -6.99 9.38 -12.66
N TYR A 112 -6.22 8.38 -12.23
CA TYR A 112 -5.90 8.10 -10.84
C TYR A 112 -4.42 8.31 -10.53
N PHE A 113 -3.54 8.00 -11.49
CA PHE A 113 -2.08 8.13 -11.33
C PHE A 113 -1.47 8.79 -12.56
N GLN A 114 -0.99 10.02 -12.44
CA GLN A 114 -0.55 10.80 -13.61
C GLN A 114 0.84 10.36 -14.08
N SER A 115 0.88 9.58 -15.16
CA SER A 115 2.15 9.06 -15.65
C SER A 115 3.14 10.15 -16.08
N GLY A 116 4.41 9.95 -15.71
CA GLY A 116 5.51 10.88 -16.00
C GLY A 116 5.58 12.08 -15.06
N LYS A 117 4.77 12.08 -14.00
CA LYS A 117 4.83 13.06 -12.90
C LYS A 117 5.00 12.33 -11.57
N GLY A 118 5.20 13.09 -10.49
CA GLY A 118 5.37 12.54 -9.14
C GLY A 118 4.14 11.80 -8.60
N GLU A 119 2.99 11.94 -9.26
CA GLU A 119 1.74 11.25 -8.92
C GLU A 119 1.52 9.95 -9.74
N GLY A 120 2.58 9.43 -10.37
CA GLY A 120 2.56 8.16 -11.10
C GLY A 120 2.57 6.95 -10.16
N VAL A 121 2.54 5.74 -10.71
CA VAL A 121 2.60 4.51 -9.88
C VAL A 121 4.04 4.13 -9.58
N SER A 122 4.35 3.89 -8.31
CA SER A 122 5.69 3.49 -7.85
C SER A 122 5.71 2.17 -7.07
N SER A 123 4.57 1.67 -6.58
CA SER A 123 4.51 0.35 -5.92
C SER A 123 3.15 -0.33 -6.10
N ALA A 124 3.09 -1.64 -5.87
CA ALA A 124 1.89 -2.43 -6.09
C ALA A 124 1.79 -3.65 -5.15
N ILE A 125 0.57 -4.10 -4.90
CA ILE A 125 0.27 -5.37 -4.25
C ILE A 125 -0.70 -6.14 -5.13
N VAL A 126 -0.29 -7.30 -5.64
CA VAL A 126 -1.20 -8.23 -6.33
C VAL A 126 -1.88 -9.07 -5.27
N LEU A 127 -3.19 -8.85 -5.06
CA LEU A 127 -3.98 -9.53 -4.02
C LEU A 127 -4.46 -10.91 -4.49
N SER A 128 -4.64 -11.06 -5.79
CA SER A 128 -4.99 -12.33 -6.42
C SER A 128 -3.99 -13.45 -6.12
N LYS A 129 -4.48 -14.62 -5.70
CA LYS A 129 -3.62 -15.81 -5.40
C LYS A 129 -3.14 -16.59 -6.62
N ASN A 130 -3.91 -16.56 -7.71
CA ASN A 130 -3.68 -17.37 -8.91
C ASN A 130 -3.70 -16.53 -10.19
N GLN A 131 -3.95 -15.22 -10.07
CA GLN A 131 -4.17 -14.33 -11.20
C GLN A 131 -3.04 -13.33 -11.28
N LYS A 132 -2.36 -13.30 -12.44
CA LYS A 132 -1.27 -12.38 -12.73
C LYS A 132 -1.80 -11.07 -13.33
N PHE A 133 -1.01 -10.00 -13.25
CA PHE A 133 -1.33 -8.73 -13.92
C PHE A 133 -0.18 -8.30 -14.83
N ALA A 134 -0.49 -7.99 -16.10
CA ALA A 134 0.45 -7.34 -16.99
C ALA A 134 0.28 -5.82 -16.87
N ILE A 135 1.37 -5.10 -16.67
CA ILE A 135 1.40 -3.63 -16.57
C ILE A 135 2.11 -3.03 -17.79
N PHE A 136 1.69 -1.83 -18.21
CA PHE A 136 2.07 -1.25 -19.50
C PHE A 136 2.41 0.23 -19.40
N THR A 137 3.43 0.66 -20.16
CA THR A 137 3.87 2.06 -20.14
C THR A 137 3.03 3.00 -20.99
N LYS A 138 2.02 2.49 -21.69
CA LYS A 138 1.07 3.30 -22.47
C LYS A 138 -0.37 2.84 -22.19
N PRO A 139 -1.36 3.70 -22.45
CA PRO A 139 -2.76 3.30 -22.40
C PRO A 139 -3.07 2.17 -23.39
N ASN A 140 -4.21 1.51 -23.20
CA ASN A 140 -4.74 0.45 -24.04
C ASN A 140 -3.79 -0.75 -24.21
N TYR A 141 -3.03 -1.09 -23.16
CA TYR A 141 -2.17 -2.26 -23.08
C TYR A 141 -1.01 -2.26 -24.09
N GLN A 142 -0.43 -1.07 -24.32
CA GLN A 142 0.66 -0.87 -25.28
C GLN A 142 1.97 -0.47 -24.59
N GLY A 143 3.06 -0.48 -25.37
CA GLY A 143 4.38 -0.06 -24.90
C GLY A 143 5.13 -1.19 -24.18
N LEU A 144 6.06 -0.80 -23.31
CA LEU A 144 6.81 -1.77 -22.50
C LEU A 144 5.84 -2.47 -21.56
N GLN A 145 5.92 -3.80 -21.53
CA GLN A 145 5.10 -4.66 -20.69
C GLN A 145 5.96 -5.31 -19.62
N GLN A 146 5.41 -5.44 -18.42
CA GLN A 146 5.96 -6.29 -17.37
C GLN A 146 4.85 -7.12 -16.73
N GLN A 147 5.19 -8.34 -16.30
CA GLN A 147 4.25 -9.23 -15.62
C GLN A 147 4.50 -9.17 -14.11
N LEU A 148 3.43 -8.99 -13.35
CA LEU A 148 3.39 -9.09 -11.90
C LEU A 148 2.78 -10.44 -11.51
N GLU A 149 3.45 -11.10 -10.57
CA GLU A 149 3.12 -12.42 -10.06
C GLU A 149 1.99 -12.34 -9.02
N PRO A 150 1.21 -13.42 -8.87
CA PRO A 150 0.12 -13.47 -7.89
C PRO A 150 0.68 -13.38 -6.46
N ASP A 151 -0.15 -12.93 -5.52
CA ASP A 151 0.15 -12.85 -4.07
C ASP A 151 1.51 -12.20 -3.76
N THR A 152 1.89 -11.21 -4.57
CA THR A 152 3.23 -10.60 -4.50
C THR A 152 3.13 -9.11 -4.21
N ARG A 153 3.99 -8.64 -3.30
CA ARG A 153 4.12 -7.24 -2.92
C ARG A 153 5.37 -6.65 -3.56
N TYR A 154 5.18 -5.61 -4.35
CA TYR A 154 6.23 -4.90 -5.06
C TYR A 154 6.40 -3.51 -4.45
N ALA A 155 7.29 -3.39 -3.47
CA ALA A 155 7.48 -2.15 -2.72
C ALA A 155 8.15 -1.03 -3.54
N THR A 156 8.75 -1.33 -4.68
CA THR A 156 9.47 -0.34 -5.50
C THR A 156 9.30 -0.62 -6.99
N PRO A 157 9.60 0.36 -7.87
CA PRO A 157 9.64 0.17 -9.32
C PRO A 157 10.65 -0.89 -9.73
N ASP A 158 11.81 -0.93 -9.06
CA ASP A 158 12.84 -1.94 -9.30
C ASP A 158 12.35 -3.35 -8.96
N ALA A 159 11.58 -3.51 -7.89
CA ALA A 159 10.96 -4.79 -7.56
C ALA A 159 9.94 -5.20 -8.64
N MET A 160 9.19 -4.24 -9.17
CA MET A 160 8.30 -4.47 -10.32
C MET A 160 9.09 -4.74 -11.61
N LYS A 161 10.38 -4.37 -11.69
CA LYS A 161 11.18 -4.31 -12.92
C LYS A 161 10.52 -3.43 -13.98
N PHE A 162 10.01 -2.29 -13.54
CA PHE A 162 9.22 -1.39 -14.39
C PHE A 162 9.62 0.07 -14.12
N PRO A 163 9.67 0.94 -15.15
CA PRO A 163 10.09 2.33 -14.96
C PRO A 163 9.15 3.11 -14.03
N ASN A 164 9.73 3.87 -13.10
CA ASN A 164 8.98 4.66 -12.13
C ASN A 164 8.02 5.64 -12.79
N ASP A 165 6.83 5.81 -12.23
CA ASP A 165 5.79 6.74 -12.69
C ASP A 165 5.29 6.50 -14.13
N ARG A 166 5.66 5.38 -14.76
CA ARG A 166 5.34 5.13 -16.18
C ARG A 166 4.13 4.23 -16.40
N LEU A 167 3.52 3.67 -15.36
CA LEU A 167 2.37 2.76 -15.54
C LEU A 167 1.17 3.54 -16.05
N GLN A 168 0.60 3.10 -17.17
CA GLN A 168 -0.55 3.75 -17.81
C GLN A 168 -1.73 2.80 -18.09
N SER A 169 -1.51 1.49 -18.12
CA SER A 169 -2.60 0.51 -18.15
C SER A 169 -2.19 -0.82 -17.51
N LEU A 170 -3.17 -1.63 -17.13
CA LEU A 170 -2.99 -2.96 -16.53
C LEU A 170 -4.00 -3.95 -17.08
N ARG A 171 -3.59 -5.20 -17.31
CA ARG A 171 -4.43 -6.27 -17.86
C ARG A 171 -4.33 -7.53 -16.99
N LYS A 172 -5.49 -8.03 -16.57
CA LYS A 172 -5.67 -9.35 -15.93
C LYS A 172 -5.29 -10.44 -16.96
N LYS A 173 -4.54 -11.46 -16.56
CA LYS A 173 -3.85 -12.44 -17.44
C LYS A 173 -4.21 -13.90 -17.25
#